data_AF-A0A946V961-F1
#
_entry.id   AF-A0A946V961-F1
#
_cell.length_a   1.000
_cell.length_b   1.000
_cell.length_c   1.000
_cell.angle_alpha   90.00
_cell.angle_beta   90.00
_cell.angle_gamma   90.00
#
_symmetry.space_group_name_H-M   'P 1'
#
loop_
_entity.id
_entity.type
_entity.pdbx_description
1 polymer ?
#
loop_
_entity_poly.entity_id
_entity_poly.type
_entity_poly.pdbx_seq_one_letter_code
_entity_poly.pdbx_strand_id
1 'polypeptide(L)'
;MKKRYIYSVLFGVPGLVIALVFAFLVFGAGAGFLWIFVYGDNPWPASAEKVLPALFAAAFLAAWLMVTVAGFIFGKRLEAEPGVSGRHIMTSVVATVVPVVLIILHQYSVGNIGTKHVSVICSDICRSKGYSASVMPPRDSHDRTCTCLDSDGREATKIPLDR
;
A
#
# COMPACT_ATOMS: atom_id res chain seq x y z
N MET A 1 16.29 -3.18 -31.01
CA MET A 1 15.63 -4.32 -30.31
C MET A 1 14.38 -4.73 -31.08
N LYS A 2 14.00 -6.02 -31.07
CA LYS A 2 12.72 -6.47 -31.67
C LYS A 2 11.53 -5.96 -30.85
N LYS A 3 10.44 -5.53 -31.51
CA LYS A 3 9.28 -4.92 -30.85
C LYS A 3 8.64 -5.85 -29.81
N ARG A 4 8.63 -7.16 -30.05
CA ARG A 4 8.15 -8.16 -29.08
C ARG A 4 8.76 -8.00 -27.67
N TYR A 5 10.04 -7.66 -27.56
CA TYR A 5 10.70 -7.45 -26.26
C TYR A 5 10.40 -6.07 -25.69
N ILE A 6 10.29 -5.04 -26.54
CA ILE A 6 9.93 -3.68 -26.12
C ILE A 6 8.54 -3.70 -25.48
N TYR A 7 7.55 -4.30 -26.14
CA TYR A 7 6.20 -4.37 -25.59
C TYR A 7 6.10 -5.25 -24.34
N SER A 8 6.88 -6.32 -24.21
CA SER A 8 6.96 -7.07 -22.95
C SER A 8 7.39 -6.20 -21.78
N VAL A 9 8.40 -5.33 -21.97
CA VAL A 9 8.84 -4.38 -20.92
C VAL A 9 7.79 -3.29 -20.71
N LEU A 10 7.25 -2.75 -21.81
CA LEU A 10 6.25 -1.68 -21.81
C LEU A 10 4.99 -2.07 -21.03
N PHE A 11 4.55 -3.32 -21.16
CA PHE A 11 3.41 -3.86 -20.43
C PHE A 11 3.79 -4.52 -19.11
N GLY A 12 5.05 -4.91 -18.93
CA GLY A 12 5.51 -5.61 -17.72
C GLY A 12 5.46 -4.72 -16.48
N VAL A 13 5.90 -3.46 -16.57
CA VAL A 13 5.92 -2.52 -15.43
C VAL A 13 4.51 -2.08 -15.01
N PRO A 14 3.64 -1.53 -15.88
CA PRO A 14 2.25 -1.25 -15.50
C PRO A 14 1.48 -2.54 -15.18
N GLY A 15 1.87 -3.65 -15.81
CA GLY A 15 1.34 -4.98 -15.52
C GLY A 15 1.59 -5.45 -14.08
N LEU A 16 2.66 -5.00 -13.42
CA LEU A 16 2.87 -5.27 -11.99
C LEU A 16 1.75 -4.68 -11.15
N VAL A 17 1.32 -3.45 -11.43
CA VAL A 17 0.25 -2.77 -10.69
C VAL A 17 -1.07 -3.50 -10.89
N ILE A 18 -1.40 -3.85 -12.13
CA ILE A 18 -2.63 -4.59 -12.46
C ILE A 18 -2.61 -5.98 -11.78
N ALA A 19 -1.49 -6.69 -11.85
CA ALA A 19 -1.32 -7.99 -11.22
C ALA A 19 -1.46 -7.91 -9.68
N LEU A 20 -0.93 -6.84 -9.08
CA LEU A 20 -1.05 -6.60 -7.64
C LEU A 20 -2.50 -6.36 -7.23
N VAL A 21 -3.22 -5.48 -7.94
CA VAL A 21 -4.65 -5.24 -7.71
C VAL A 21 -5.44 -6.55 -7.85
N PHE A 22 -5.19 -7.31 -8.91
CA PHE A 22 -5.83 -8.60 -9.12
C PHE A 22 -5.55 -9.59 -7.98
N ALA A 23 -4.29 -9.69 -7.53
CA ALA A 23 -3.91 -10.56 -6.42
C ALA A 23 -4.61 -10.16 -5.11
N PHE A 24 -4.75 -8.85 -4.83
CA PHE A 24 -5.52 -8.38 -3.67
C PHE A 24 -7.00 -8.73 -3.77
N LEU A 25 -7.60 -8.64 -4.96
CA LEU A 25 -8.99 -9.06 -5.16
C LEU A 25 -9.17 -10.57 -4.92
N VAL A 26 -8.28 -11.40 -5.44
CA VAL A 26 -8.31 -12.86 -5.24
C VAL A 26 -8.10 -13.21 -3.77
N PHE A 27 -7.11 -12.59 -3.11
CA PHE A 27 -6.85 -12.79 -1.69
C PHE A 27 -8.04 -12.34 -0.84
N GLY A 28 -8.58 -11.16 -1.09
CA GLY A 28 -9.74 -10.62 -0.36
C GLY A 28 -10.97 -11.49 -0.55
N ALA A 29 -11.23 -11.98 -1.77
CA ALA A 29 -12.31 -12.93 -2.04
C ALA A 29 -12.10 -14.26 -1.30
N GLY A 30 -10.87 -14.81 -1.31
CA GLY A 30 -10.53 -16.03 -0.60
C GLY A 30 -10.65 -15.90 0.91
N ALA A 31 -10.09 -14.82 1.49
CA ALA A 31 -10.19 -14.52 2.91
C ALA A 31 -11.65 -14.27 3.33
N GLY A 32 -12.39 -13.49 2.55
CA GLY A 32 -13.82 -13.24 2.78
C GLY A 32 -14.66 -14.52 2.71
N PHE A 33 -14.36 -15.42 1.77
CA PHE A 33 -15.02 -16.72 1.67
C PHE A 33 -14.75 -17.57 2.92
N LEU A 34 -13.48 -17.70 3.33
CA LEU A 34 -13.10 -18.43 4.52
C LEU A 34 -13.75 -17.85 5.78
N TRP A 35 -13.83 -16.52 5.88
CA TRP A 35 -14.48 -15.86 6.99
C TRP A 35 -15.99 -16.13 7.01
N ILE A 36 -16.71 -15.85 5.92
CA ILE A 36 -18.18 -15.93 5.88
C ILE A 36 -18.69 -17.38 5.98
N PHE A 37 -18.02 -18.31 5.30
CA PHE A 37 -18.59 -19.65 5.07
C PHE A 37 -17.88 -20.79 5.82
N VAL A 38 -16.66 -20.58 6.33
CA VAL A 38 -15.85 -21.68 6.89
C VAL A 38 -15.55 -21.48 8.37
N TYR A 39 -14.93 -20.35 8.73
CA TYR A 39 -14.39 -20.15 10.07
C TYR A 39 -15.20 -19.15 10.91
N GLY A 40 -15.77 -18.10 10.30
CA GLY A 40 -16.42 -17.03 11.04
C GLY A 40 -15.45 -16.34 12.00
N ASP A 41 -15.93 -16.08 13.21
CA ASP A 41 -15.16 -15.48 14.30
C ASP A 41 -14.33 -16.49 15.11
N ASN A 42 -14.31 -17.77 14.72
CA ASN A 42 -13.46 -18.76 15.36
C ASN A 42 -11.98 -18.50 15.02
N PRO A 43 -11.03 -18.92 15.88
CA PRO A 43 -9.61 -18.87 15.57
C PRO A 43 -9.30 -19.61 14.26
N TRP A 44 -8.58 -18.95 13.37
CA TRP A 44 -8.21 -19.53 12.08
C TRP A 44 -7.11 -20.58 12.26
N PRO A 45 -7.15 -21.69 11.52
CA PRO A 45 -6.11 -22.69 11.60
C PRO A 45 -4.79 -22.14 11.03
N ALA A 46 -3.66 -22.63 11.57
CA ALA A 46 -2.31 -22.24 11.10
C ALA A 46 -2.06 -22.53 9.61
N SER A 47 -2.88 -23.38 8.97
CA SER A 47 -2.84 -23.59 7.52
C SER A 47 -3.32 -22.36 6.74
N ALA A 48 -4.32 -21.63 7.23
CA ALA A 48 -4.87 -20.45 6.56
C ALA A 48 -3.83 -19.32 6.48
N GLU A 49 -3.00 -19.18 7.51
CA GLU A 49 -1.86 -18.25 7.54
C GLU A 49 -0.83 -18.51 6.44
N LYS A 50 -0.73 -19.75 5.94
CA LYS A 50 0.18 -20.14 4.85
C LYS A 50 -0.50 -20.11 3.49
N VAL A 51 -1.73 -20.62 3.42
CA VAL A 51 -2.48 -20.79 2.18
C VAL A 51 -2.87 -19.44 1.57
N LEU A 52 -3.34 -18.49 2.38
CA LEU A 52 -3.76 -17.19 1.85
C LEU A 52 -2.60 -16.39 1.23
N PRO A 53 -1.44 -16.23 1.88
CA PRO A 53 -0.28 -15.59 1.24
C PRO A 53 0.22 -16.37 0.01
N ALA A 54 0.19 -17.71 0.04
CA ALA A 54 0.56 -18.51 -1.12
C ALA A 54 -0.39 -18.28 -2.31
N LEU A 55 -1.70 -18.21 -2.04
CA LEU A 55 -2.72 -17.87 -3.04
C LEU A 55 -2.49 -16.48 -3.62
N PHE A 56 -2.20 -15.49 -2.79
CA PHE A 56 -1.87 -14.13 -3.23
C PHE A 56 -0.65 -14.14 -4.16
N ALA A 57 0.46 -14.77 -3.73
CA ALA A 57 1.69 -14.84 -4.53
C ALA A 57 1.46 -15.57 -5.86
N ALA A 58 0.71 -16.69 -5.84
CA ALA A 58 0.38 -17.43 -7.06
C ALA A 58 -0.49 -16.60 -8.02
N ALA A 59 -1.54 -15.94 -7.51
CA ALA A 59 -2.41 -15.09 -8.32
C ALA A 59 -1.64 -13.90 -8.92
N PHE A 60 -0.77 -13.27 -8.13
CA PHE A 60 0.10 -12.19 -8.58
C PHE A 60 1.02 -12.64 -9.71
N LEU A 61 1.77 -13.73 -9.51
CA LEU A 61 2.73 -14.23 -10.50
C LEU A 61 2.03 -14.66 -11.79
N ALA A 62 0.89 -15.36 -11.67
CA ALA A 62 0.10 -15.77 -12.81
C ALA A 62 -0.39 -14.55 -13.61
N ALA A 63 -1.00 -13.57 -12.95
CA ALA A 63 -1.49 -12.36 -13.60
C ALA A 63 -0.37 -11.56 -14.26
N TRP A 64 0.75 -11.38 -13.57
CA TRP A 64 1.88 -10.62 -14.10
C TRP A 64 2.52 -11.31 -15.31
N LEU A 65 2.67 -12.63 -15.26
CA LEU A 65 3.19 -13.41 -16.37
C LEU A 65 2.23 -13.37 -17.56
N MET A 66 0.92 -13.48 -17.34
CA MET A 66 -0.09 -13.34 -18.39
C MET A 66 -0.02 -11.99 -19.09
N VAL A 67 0.08 -10.88 -18.36
CA VAL A 67 0.21 -9.53 -18.95
C VAL A 67 1.51 -9.39 -19.74
N THR A 68 2.62 -9.93 -19.24
CA THR A 68 3.93 -9.87 -19.92
C THR A 68 3.93 -10.69 -21.22
N VAL A 69 3.33 -11.88 -21.20
CA VAL A 69 3.16 -12.74 -22.38
C VAL A 69 2.21 -12.10 -23.39
N ALA A 70 1.11 -11.50 -22.93
CA ALA A 70 0.20 -10.76 -23.79
C ALA A 70 0.94 -9.59 -24.49
N GLY A 71 1.77 -8.85 -23.75
CA GLY A 71 2.62 -7.80 -24.30
C GLY A 71 3.60 -8.34 -25.36
N PHE A 72 4.20 -9.51 -25.12
CA PHE A 72 5.08 -10.17 -26.11
C PHE A 72 4.33 -10.51 -27.40
N ILE A 73 3.17 -11.16 -27.28
CA ILE A 73 2.34 -11.57 -28.42
C ILE A 73 1.86 -10.35 -29.21
N PHE A 74 1.41 -9.32 -28.51
CA PHE A 74 0.99 -8.06 -29.13
C PHE A 74 2.14 -7.38 -29.86
N GLY A 75 3.32 -7.30 -29.23
CA GLY A 75 4.52 -6.75 -29.85
C GLY A 75 4.98 -7.53 -31.07
N LYS A 76 4.83 -8.87 -31.07
CA LYS A 76 5.12 -9.73 -32.23
C LYS A 76 4.19 -9.42 -33.41
N ARG A 77 2.90 -9.19 -33.16
CA ARG A 77 1.92 -8.82 -34.22
C ARG A 77 2.24 -7.48 -34.87
N LEU A 78 2.80 -6.55 -34.11
CA LEU A 78 3.16 -5.21 -34.58
C LEU A 78 4.54 -5.12 -35.25
N GLU A 79 5.27 -6.23 -35.40
CA GLU A 79 6.59 -6.21 -36.06
C GLU A 79 6.52 -5.83 -37.55
N ALA A 80 5.37 -6.04 -38.21
CA ALA A 80 5.14 -5.66 -39.60
C ALA A 80 5.05 -4.13 -39.82
N GLU A 81 4.72 -3.37 -38.77
CA GLU A 81 4.57 -1.91 -38.88
C GLU A 81 5.93 -1.21 -38.74
N PRO A 82 6.15 -0.03 -39.33
CA PRO A 82 7.34 0.77 -39.06
C PRO A 82 7.24 1.47 -37.69
N GLY A 83 8.19 1.18 -36.79
CA GLY A 83 8.36 1.93 -35.53
C GLY A 83 7.43 1.56 -34.37
N VAL A 84 7.76 2.04 -33.16
CA VAL A 84 6.91 1.88 -31.96
C VAL A 84 6.05 3.14 -31.83
N SER A 85 4.75 2.97 -31.64
CA SER A 85 3.83 4.10 -31.46
C SER A 85 4.14 4.84 -30.15
N GLY A 86 4.42 6.15 -30.24
CA GLY A 86 4.61 7.01 -29.08
C GLY A 86 3.40 7.03 -28.13
N ARG A 87 2.19 6.79 -28.65
CA ARG A 87 0.98 6.66 -27.84
C ARG A 87 1.08 5.48 -26.87
N HIS A 88 1.58 4.33 -27.30
CA HIS A 88 1.71 3.16 -26.43
C HIS A 88 2.72 3.41 -25.31
N ILE A 89 3.81 4.10 -25.62
CA ILE A 89 4.82 4.50 -24.64
C ILE A 89 4.19 5.44 -23.61
N MET A 90 3.49 6.48 -24.06
CA MET A 90 2.82 7.42 -23.18
C MET A 90 1.78 6.73 -22.29
N THR A 91 0.96 5.83 -22.85
CA THR A 91 -0.02 5.07 -22.06
C THR A 91 0.65 4.21 -20.98
N SER A 92 1.75 3.54 -21.29
CA SER A 92 2.50 2.73 -20.31
C SER A 92 3.11 3.58 -19.20
N VAL A 93 3.71 4.73 -19.56
CA VAL A 93 4.26 5.67 -18.59
C VAL A 93 3.15 6.19 -17.67
N VAL A 94 2.04 6.64 -18.22
CA VAL A 94 0.88 7.13 -17.44
C VAL A 94 0.32 6.02 -16.54
N ALA A 95 0.13 4.81 -17.07
CA ALA A 95 -0.36 3.66 -16.32
C ALA A 95 0.58 3.24 -15.16
N THR A 96 1.86 3.61 -15.24
CA THR A 96 2.84 3.33 -14.18
C THR A 96 2.93 4.48 -13.18
N VAL A 97 3.05 5.71 -13.67
CA VAL A 97 3.32 6.90 -12.85
C VAL A 97 2.09 7.29 -12.04
N VAL A 98 0.88 7.25 -12.62
CA VAL A 98 -0.33 7.70 -11.93
C VAL A 98 -0.59 6.90 -10.64
N PRO A 99 -0.57 5.56 -10.63
CA PRO A 99 -0.73 4.79 -9.39
C PRO A 99 0.34 5.11 -8.34
N VAL A 100 1.61 5.27 -8.75
CA VAL A 100 2.71 5.60 -7.83
C VAL A 100 2.49 6.98 -7.20
N VAL A 101 2.11 7.98 -7.99
CA VAL A 101 1.79 9.32 -7.48
C VAL A 101 0.61 9.27 -6.52
N LEU A 102 -0.45 8.52 -6.84
CA LEU A 102 -1.59 8.35 -5.93
C LEU A 102 -1.19 7.70 -4.61
N ILE A 103 -0.33 6.67 -4.64
CA ILE A 103 0.20 6.04 -3.43
C ILE A 103 0.98 7.06 -2.61
N ILE A 104 1.87 7.83 -3.22
CA ILE A 104 2.67 8.85 -2.51
C ILE A 104 1.76 9.92 -1.90
N LEU A 105 0.79 10.43 -2.65
CA LEU A 105 -0.17 11.43 -2.17
C LEU A 105 -1.02 10.88 -1.02
N HIS A 106 -1.45 9.63 -1.10
CA HIS A 106 -2.17 8.98 -0.01
C HIS A 106 -1.30 8.83 1.24
N GLN A 107 -0.07 8.34 1.09
CA GLN A 107 0.89 8.18 2.19
C GLN A 107 1.25 9.54 2.83
N TYR A 108 1.31 10.61 2.04
CA TYR A 108 1.44 11.98 2.54
C TYR A 108 0.19 12.41 3.33
N SER A 109 -1.01 12.18 2.79
CA SER A 109 -2.29 12.52 3.44
C SER A 109 -2.51 11.80 4.77
N VAL A 110 -2.05 10.56 4.91
CA VAL A 110 -2.17 9.79 6.18
C VAL A 110 -1.01 10.08 7.15
N GLY A 111 -0.09 10.97 6.79
CA GLY A 111 1.02 11.38 7.66
C GLY A 111 2.15 10.37 7.79
N ASN A 112 2.21 9.36 6.92
CA ASN A 112 3.35 8.43 6.85
C ASN A 112 4.57 9.07 6.17
N ILE A 113 4.35 10.04 5.27
CA ILE A 113 5.39 10.79 4.59
C ILE A 113 5.21 12.27 4.93
N GLY A 114 6.04 12.81 5.83
CA GLY A 114 5.97 14.21 6.27
C GLY A 114 6.28 14.40 7.75
N THR A 115 6.09 15.62 8.26
CA THR A 115 6.19 15.90 9.70
C THR A 115 5.15 15.07 10.44
N LYS A 116 5.59 14.26 11.41
CA LYS A 116 4.70 13.46 12.26
C LYS A 116 3.58 14.33 12.81
N HIS A 117 2.36 13.80 12.82
CA HIS A 117 1.22 14.50 13.43
C HIS A 117 1.54 14.77 14.91
N VAL A 118 1.08 15.91 15.44
CA VAL A 118 1.44 16.40 16.78
C VAL A 118 1.12 15.39 17.89
N SER A 119 0.06 14.60 17.70
CA SER A 119 -0.30 13.50 18.62
C SER A 119 0.75 12.39 18.68
N VAL A 120 1.39 12.07 17.56
CA VAL A 120 2.46 11.08 17.50
C VAL A 120 3.72 11.63 18.17
N ILE A 121 4.03 12.92 17.96
CA ILE A 121 5.14 13.60 18.64
C ILE A 121 4.93 13.59 20.15
N CYS A 122 3.73 13.93 20.61
CA CYS A 122 3.36 13.91 22.04
C CYS A 122 3.52 12.50 22.64
N SER A 123 3.00 11.48 21.95
CA SER A 123 3.16 10.08 22.36
C SER A 123 4.63 9.66 22.44
N ASP A 124 5.44 10.00 21.44
CA ASP A 124 6.86 9.67 21.40
C ASP A 124 7.63 10.36 22.55
N ILE A 125 7.35 11.64 22.82
CA ILE A 125 7.96 12.38 23.94
C ILE A 125 7.60 11.72 25.27
N CYS A 126 6.32 11.46 25.54
CA CYS A 126 5.89 10.87 26.79
C CYS A 126 6.47 9.46 26.98
N ARG A 127 6.47 8.65 25.92
CA ARG A 127 7.07 7.32 25.97
C ARG A 127 8.58 7.35 26.22
N SER A 128 9.30 8.31 25.62
CA SER A 128 10.75 8.48 25.86
C SER A 128 11.08 8.84 27.31
N LYS A 129 10.12 9.47 28.02
CA LYS A 129 10.23 9.81 29.45
C LYS A 129 9.70 8.73 30.39
N GLY A 130 9.27 7.58 29.85
CA GLY A 130 8.79 6.43 30.64
C GLY A 130 7.30 6.46 31.00
N TYR A 131 6.51 7.36 30.39
CA TYR A 131 5.07 7.44 30.62
C TYR A 131 4.30 6.43 29.76
N SER A 132 3.17 5.95 30.28
CA SER A 132 2.37 4.88 29.66
C SER A 132 1.43 5.40 28.58
N ALA A 133 1.01 6.66 28.66
CA ALA A 133 0.12 7.27 27.68
C ALA A 133 0.34 8.80 27.57
N SER A 134 -0.30 9.39 26.57
CA SER A 134 -0.26 10.83 26.30
C SER A 134 -1.61 11.33 25.80
N VAL A 135 -2.01 12.53 26.20
CA VAL A 135 -3.25 13.18 25.77
C VAL A 135 -2.92 14.58 25.27
N MET A 136 -3.64 14.99 24.22
CA MET A 136 -3.63 16.36 23.74
C MET A 136 -4.99 17.02 24.02
N PRO A 137 -5.02 18.33 24.30
CA PRO A 137 -6.27 19.06 24.44
C PRO A 137 -7.03 19.10 23.10
N PRO A 138 -8.34 19.40 23.13
CA PRO A 138 -9.17 19.49 21.92
C PRO A 138 -8.57 20.46 20.89
N ARG A 139 -8.75 20.16 19.60
CA ARG A 139 -8.18 20.96 18.49
C ARG A 139 -8.53 22.46 18.56
N ASP A 140 -9.67 22.79 19.14
CA ASP A 140 -10.19 24.17 19.22
C ASP A 140 -9.68 24.94 20.44
N SER A 141 -8.94 24.30 21.35
CA SER A 141 -8.47 24.94 22.58
C SER A 141 -7.34 25.94 22.36
N HIS A 142 -6.74 25.98 21.16
CA HIS A 142 -5.50 26.70 20.81
C HIS A 142 -4.29 26.39 21.71
N ASP A 143 -4.44 25.53 22.71
CA ASP A 143 -3.42 25.09 23.63
C ASP A 143 -2.63 23.95 22.98
N ARG A 144 -1.31 24.15 22.83
CA ARG A 144 -0.39 23.17 22.25
C ARG A 144 0.44 22.53 23.35
N THR A 145 -0.25 21.97 24.34
CA THR A 145 0.37 21.21 25.42
C THR A 145 0.16 19.71 25.20
N CYS A 146 1.17 18.94 25.56
CA CYS A 146 1.15 17.48 25.59
C CYS A 146 1.10 17.03 27.05
N THR A 147 0.06 16.29 27.43
CA THR A 147 -0.10 15.78 28.79
C THR A 147 0.35 14.33 28.84
N CYS A 148 1.37 14.02 29.62
CA CYS A 148 1.82 12.63 29.83
C CYS A 148 1.09 12.01 31.03
N LEU A 149 0.67 10.76 30.87
CA LEU A 149 -0.05 10.00 31.89
C LEU A 149 0.84 8.93 32.52
N ASP A 150 0.71 8.73 33.82
CA ASP A 150 1.32 7.60 34.53
C ASP A 150 0.64 6.26 34.19
N SER A 151 1.08 5.17 34.83
CA SER A 151 0.51 3.83 34.65
C SER A 151 -0.94 3.71 35.09
N ASP A 152 -1.40 4.61 35.96
CA ASP A 152 -2.77 4.65 36.47
C ASP A 152 -3.68 5.56 35.61
N GLY A 153 -3.14 6.12 34.52
CA GLY A 153 -3.85 7.02 33.62
C GLY A 153 -4.05 8.43 34.18
N ARG A 154 -3.31 8.82 35.23
CA ARG A 154 -3.39 10.16 35.84
C ARG A 154 -2.38 11.09 35.21
N GLU A 155 -2.72 12.38 35.20
CA GLU A 155 -1.83 13.43 34.70
C GLU A 155 -0.56 13.49 35.56
N ALA A 156 0.58 13.17 34.94
CA ALA A 156 1.88 13.22 35.59
C ALA A 156 2.62 14.53 35.27
N THR A 157 2.57 14.99 34.03
CA THR A 157 3.23 16.24 33.60
C THR A 157 2.64 16.80 32.31
N LYS A 158 2.72 18.12 32.13
CA LYS A 158 2.40 18.82 30.87
C LYS A 158 3.68 19.35 30.24
N ILE A 159 3.84 19.10 28.96
CA ILE A 159 4.99 19.51 28.16
C ILE A 159 4.49 20.46 27.07
N PRO A 160 4.97 21.72 27.00
CA PRO A 160 4.65 22.60 25.88
C PRO A 160 5.27 22.01 24.60
N LEU A 161 4.48 21.94 23.54
CA LEU A 161 4.95 21.56 22.21
C LEU A 161 5.41 22.84 21.51
N ASP A 162 6.65 23.25 21.79
CA ASP A 162 7.28 24.36 21.10
C ASP A 162 7.55 24.03 19.62
N ARG A 163 7.52 25.07 18.80
CA ARG A 163 7.51 25.05 17.33
C ARG A 163 8.70 24.32 16.70
#